data_AF-A0A0Q4R1D9-F1
#
_entry.id   AF-A0A0Q4R1D9-F1
#
_cell.length_a   1.000
_cell.length_b   1.000
_cell.length_c   1.000
_cell.angle_alpha   90.00
_cell.angle_beta   90.00
_cell.angle_gamma   90.00
#
_symmetry.space_group_name_H-M   'P 1'
#
loop_
_entity.id
_entity.type
_entity.pdbx_description
1 polymer ?
#
loop_
_entity_poly.entity_id
_entity_poly.type
_entity_poly.pdbx_seq_one_letter_code
_entity_poly.pdbx_strand_id
1 'polypeptide(L)'
;MVTDESLRTTKNATAAMFTVLVQVLEQRMPGIEAAFLERLGQAFAETKNDSDDLNGVELMRWTQSLLSGFDHVHGQGSPFLEGR
;
A
#
# COMPACT_ATOMS: atom_id res chain seq x y z
N MET A 1 22.79 8.05 -9.82
CA MET A 1 22.72 7.76 -8.38
C MET A 1 21.29 8.04 -7.95
N VAL A 2 20.55 7.03 -7.48
CA VAL A 2 19.22 7.24 -6.90
C VAL A 2 19.44 7.79 -5.49
N THR A 3 18.75 8.87 -5.12
CA THR A 3 18.80 9.41 -3.76
C THR A 3 17.71 8.78 -2.93
N ASP A 4 17.91 8.66 -1.61
CA ASP A 4 16.88 8.11 -0.72
C ASP A 4 15.56 8.88 -0.81
N GLU A 5 15.64 10.19 -1.06
CA GLU A 5 14.48 11.04 -1.30
C GLU A 5 13.75 10.71 -2.60
N SER A 6 14.48 10.50 -3.71
CA SER A 6 13.84 10.15 -4.97
C SER A 6 13.22 8.76 -4.90
N LEU A 7 13.88 7.80 -4.23
CA LEU A 7 13.33 6.46 -3.99
C LEU A 7 12.05 6.51 -3.14
N ARG A 8 12.06 7.27 -2.04
CA ARG A 8 10.85 7.49 -1.21
C ARG A 8 9.72 8.13 -2.02
N THR A 9 10.04 9.13 -2.84
CA THR A 9 9.04 9.81 -3.67
C THR A 9 8.41 8.84 -4.68
N THR A 10 9.23 8.01 -5.34
CA THR A 10 8.75 6.99 -6.27
C THR A 10 7.86 5.97 -5.56
N LYS A 11 8.28 5.44 -4.42
CA LYS A 11 7.48 4.49 -3.63
C LYS A 11 6.12 5.08 -3.23
N ASN A 12 6.09 6.31 -2.74
CA ASN A 12 4.84 7.00 -2.40
C ASN A 12 3.92 7.14 -3.62
N ALA A 13 4.46 7.56 -4.76
CA ALA A 13 3.69 7.68 -6.00
C ALA A 13 3.13 6.33 -6.46
N THR A 14 3.93 5.26 -6.38
CA THR A 14 3.50 3.90 -6.72
C THR A 14 2.40 3.41 -5.77
N ALA A 15 2.56 3.60 -4.46
CA ALA A 15 1.55 3.22 -3.49
C ALA A 15 0.21 3.95 -3.72
N ALA A 16 0.27 5.25 -4.03
CA ALA A 16 -0.91 6.05 -4.38
C ALA A 16 -1.58 5.55 -5.67
N MET A 17 -0.80 5.21 -6.72
CA MET A 17 -1.35 4.67 -7.97
C MET A 17 -2.14 3.38 -7.75
N PHE A 18 -1.58 2.42 -7.00
CA PHE A 18 -2.28 1.16 -6.71
C PHE A 18 -3.50 1.38 -5.82
N THR A 19 -3.41 2.30 -4.86
CA THR A 19 -4.55 2.67 -4.01
C THR A 19 -5.71 3.20 -4.85
N VAL A 20 -5.44 4.15 -5.75
CA VAL A 20 -6.45 4.71 -6.66
C VAL A 20 -7.02 3.63 -7.58
N LEU A 21 -6.18 2.74 -8.11
CA LEU A 21 -6.64 1.64 -8.96
C LEU A 21 -7.62 0.73 -8.22
N VAL A 22 -7.28 0.32 -6.99
CA VAL A 22 -8.13 -0.55 -6.16
C VAL A 22 -9.46 0.14 -5.84
N GLN A 23 -9.44 1.43 -5.49
CA GLN A 23 -10.66 2.20 -5.23
C GLN A 23 -11.57 2.30 -6.47
N VAL A 24 -10.99 2.52 -7.65
CA VAL A 24 -11.74 2.53 -8.91
C VAL A 24 -12.36 1.16 -9.21
N LEU A 25 -11.63 0.08 -8.92
CA LEU A 25 -12.15 -1.28 -9.09
C LEU A 25 -13.25 -1.61 -8.09
N GLU A 26 -13.12 -1.18 -6.83
CA GLU A 26 -14.12 -1.37 -5.77
C GLU A 26 -15.48 -0.76 -6.15
N GLN A 27 -15.48 0.42 -6.79
CA GLN A 27 -16.71 1.06 -7.29
C GLN A 27 -17.45 0.22 -8.33
N ARG A 28 -16.75 -0.68 -9.04
CA ARG A 28 -17.31 -1.54 -10.09
C ARG A 28 -17.57 -2.96 -9.61
N MET A 29 -16.76 -3.44 -8.67
CA MET A 29 -16.75 -4.79 -8.14
C MET A 29 -16.52 -4.71 -6.62
N PRO A 30 -17.60 -4.66 -5.83
CA PRO A 30 -17.47 -4.61 -4.36
C PRO A 30 -16.70 -5.83 -3.82
N GLY A 31 -15.81 -5.59 -2.87
CA GLY A 31 -14.96 -6.61 -2.22
C GLY A 31 -13.57 -6.77 -2.83
N ILE A 32 -13.21 -6.02 -3.88
CA ILE A 32 -11.86 -6.02 -4.46
C ILE A 32 -10.85 -5.45 -3.46
N GLU A 33 -11.20 -4.42 -2.71
CA GLU A 33 -10.29 -3.83 -1.71
C GLU A 33 -9.89 -4.87 -0.66
N ALA A 34 -10.87 -5.58 -0.09
CA ALA A 34 -10.62 -6.62 0.91
C ALA A 34 -9.76 -7.76 0.33
N ALA A 35 -10.10 -8.24 -0.87
CA ALA A 35 -9.33 -9.29 -1.55
C ALA A 35 -7.90 -8.85 -1.90
N PHE A 36 -7.72 -7.57 -2.25
CA PHE A 36 -6.42 -7.00 -2.53
C PHE A 36 -5.58 -6.91 -1.26
N LEU A 37 -6.14 -6.40 -0.16
CA LEU A 37 -5.45 -6.29 1.13
C LEU A 37 -5.02 -7.66 1.66
N GLU A 38 -5.86 -8.69 1.52
CA GLU A 38 -5.52 -10.07 1.91
C GLU A 38 -4.31 -10.58 1.12
N ARG A 39 -4.34 -10.47 -0.21
CA ARG A 39 -3.23 -10.93 -1.06
C ARG A 39 -1.96 -10.10 -0.87
N LEU A 40 -2.09 -8.80 -0.64
CA LEU A 40 -0.96 -7.94 -0.34
C LEU A 40 -0.31 -8.32 1.01
N GLY A 41 -1.10 -8.72 2.00
CA GLY A 41 -0.60 -9.26 3.27
C GLY A 41 0.16 -10.57 3.10
N GLN A 42 -0.30 -11.46 2.22
CA GLN A 42 0.42 -12.70 1.88
C GLN A 42 1.76 -12.41 1.20
N ALA A 43 1.76 -11.54 0.17
CA ALA A 43 2.98 -11.14 -0.52
C ALA A 43 3.99 -10.43 0.41
N PHE A 44 3.50 -9.64 1.36
CA PHE A 44 4.33 -9.03 2.41
C PHE A 44 5.01 -10.09 3.27
N ALA A 45 4.25 -11.10 3.73
CA ALA A 45 4.78 -12.17 4.57
C ALA A 45 5.85 -13.00 3.83
N GLU A 46 5.60 -13.34 2.56
CA GLU A 46 6.55 -14.05 1.71
C GLU A 46 7.84 -13.22 1.50
N THR A 47 7.70 -11.97 1.09
CA THR A 47 8.84 -11.09 0.78
C THR A 47 9.70 -10.79 2.00
N LYS A 48 9.07 -10.62 3.17
CA LYS A 48 9.76 -10.40 4.45
C LYS A 48 10.55 -11.62 4.90
N ASN A 49 10.08 -12.83 4.59
CA ASN A 49 10.75 -14.06 4.97
C ASN A 49 11.91 -14.42 4.02
N ASP A 50 11.78 -14.09 2.73
CA ASP A 50 12.72 -14.52 1.69
C ASP A 50 13.80 -13.47 1.34
N SER A 51 13.68 -12.21 1.78
CA SER A 51 14.63 -11.17 1.38
C SER A 51 14.93 -10.14 2.47
N ASP A 52 16.16 -9.63 2.46
CA ASP A 52 16.56 -8.41 3.17
C ASP A 52 16.12 -7.12 2.41
N ASP A 53 15.27 -7.22 1.38
CA ASP A 53 14.83 -6.06 0.60
C ASP A 53 13.76 -5.25 1.35
N LEU A 54 14.24 -4.42 2.26
CA LEU A 54 13.44 -3.48 3.04
C LEU A 54 12.63 -2.51 2.16
N ASN A 55 13.04 -2.26 0.92
CA ASN A 55 12.35 -1.31 0.05
C ASN A 55 11.01 -1.86 -0.47
N GLY A 56 10.98 -3.13 -0.86
CA GLY A 56 9.74 -3.79 -1.29
C GLY A 56 8.74 -3.93 -0.16
N VAL A 57 9.22 -4.33 1.02
CA VAL A 57 8.43 -4.46 2.25
C VAL A 57 7.82 -3.11 2.66
N GLU A 58 8.59 -2.03 2.59
CA GLU A 58 8.12 -0.68 2.92
C GLU A 58 7.05 -0.19 1.94
N LEU A 59 7.24 -0.43 0.63
CA LEU A 59 6.25 -0.06 -0.39
C LEU A 59 4.90 -0.74 -0.12
N MET A 60 4.91 -2.05 0.13
CA MET A 60 3.68 -2.80 0.44
C MET A 60 2.98 -2.28 1.70
N ARG A 61 3.75 -1.94 2.73
CA ARG A 61 3.21 -1.34 3.96
C ARG A 61 2.56 0.03 3.70
N TRP A 62 3.17 0.89 2.87
CA TRP A 62 2.56 2.16 2.50
C TRP A 62 1.27 1.97 1.71
N THR A 63 1.23 1.02 0.77
CA THR A 63 -0.02 0.70 0.04
C THR A 63 -1.13 0.25 0.98
N GLN A 64 -0.84 -0.61 1.96
CA GLN A 64 -1.83 -1.01 2.98
C GLN A 64 -2.33 0.18 3.79
N SER A 65 -1.43 1.07 4.20
CA SER A 65 -1.79 2.24 5.01
C SER A 65 -2.65 3.23 4.25
N LEU A 66 -2.33 3.48 2.97
CA LEU A 66 -3.13 4.36 2.12
C LEU A 66 -4.52 3.76 1.83
N LEU A 67 -4.65 2.45 1.68
CA LEU A 67 -5.95 1.81 1.43
C LEU A 67 -6.81 1.72 2.71
N SER A 68 -6.24 1.26 3.82
CA SER A 68 -7.00 1.00 5.05
C SER A 68 -7.13 2.21 5.97
N GLY A 69 -6.32 3.25 5.75
CA GLY A 69 -6.12 4.36 6.68
C GLY A 69 -5.33 3.97 7.94
N PHE A 70 -5.00 2.70 8.14
CA PHE A 70 -4.32 2.23 9.34
C PHE A 70 -2.79 2.27 9.19
N ASP A 71 -2.10 2.78 10.21
CA ASP A 71 -0.66 2.63 10.39
C ASP A 71 -0.32 2.21 11.83
N HIS A 72 0.73 1.41 11.99
CA HIS A 72 1.15 0.90 13.30
C HIS A 72 1.67 2.01 14.23
N VAL A 73 2.11 3.16 13.71
CA VAL A 73 2.60 4.28 14.53
C VAL A 73 1.46 5.23 14.91
N HIS A 74 0.55 5.50 13.97
CA HIS A 74 -0.49 6.52 14.13
C HIS A 74 -1.90 5.96 14.41
N GLY A 75 -2.10 4.64 14.35
CA GLY A 75 -3.39 3.99 14.56
C GLY A 75 -4.31 4.08 13.33
N GLN A 76 -5.62 4.06 13.57
CA GLN A 76 -6.64 4.19 12.52
C GLN A 76 -6.80 5.66 12.10
N GLY A 77 -6.32 5.99 10.91
CA GLY A 77 -6.62 7.23 10.20
C GLY A 77 -7.68 7.04 9.12
N SER A 78 -7.74 7.99 8.19
CA SER A 78 -8.58 7.92 7.00
C SER A 78 -7.81 7.30 5.83
N PRO A 79 -8.41 6.36 5.09
CA PRO A 79 -7.97 5.98 3.76
C PRO A 79 -7.64 7.19 2.88
N PHE A 80 -6.63 7.02 2.04
CA PHE A 80 -6.26 7.98 1.03
C PHE A 80 -7.44 8.21 0.09
N LEU A 81 -7.85 9.47 -0.08
CA LEU A 81 -8.99 9.88 -0.92
C LEU A 81 -10.39 9.43 -0.43
N GLU A 82 -10.55 9.06 0.84
CA GLU A 82 -11.89 8.89 1.42
C GLU A 82 -12.62 10.25 1.52
N GLY A 83 -13.76 10.39 0.84
CA GLY A 83 -14.67 11.53 1.00
C GLY A 83 -14.53 12.70 -0.01
N ARG A 84 -14.57 12.44 -1.31
CA ARG A 84 -14.92 13.46 -2.32
C ARG A 84 -15.96 12.95 -3.31
#